data_AF-X1L036-F1
#
_entry.id   AF-X1L036-F1
#
_cell.length_a   1.000
_cell.length_b   1.000
_cell.length_c   1.000
_cell.angle_alpha   90.00
_cell.angle_beta   90.00
_cell.angle_gamma   90.00
#
_symmetry.space_group_name_H-M   'P 1'
#
loop_
_entity.id
_entity.type
_entity.pdbx_description
1 polymer ?
#
loop_
_entity_poly.entity_id
_entity_poly.type
_entity_poly.pdbx_seq_one_letter_code
_entity_poly.pdbx_strand_id
1 'polypeptide(L)'
;DNSGIQFADLGAAVTKILLSIDVTQGVLDEALEKKANLIIAHHPLLFSPLKQITRQKNSLLYQVITAQINLLAMHTNYDLAEGGLNDYVANLVGIKKISPLQNSSEKVFKFAVYVPIQHADRISQAIFKAGAGKIGKYTETSFNIAGQGTFKPTDGTNPFIGKIGEREEVEEIKIETVVSERDLESVIQVMKDTHPYEEPAFDVYELKTKPSYGIGIFGEIDKEVEISKFSLEVKNRLQAHYIRLIKSNEQKIKRVALCTGGGSSLLEQVSRKDADLYITGDIPYHTALRAKELGLNVLDVEHFDTEKFFVEALYEQLIK
;
A
#
# COMPACT_ATOMS: atom_id res chain seq x y z
N ASP A 1 13.25 -4.02 -0.21
CA ASP A 1 12.46 -3.15 -1.08
C ASP A 1 13.16 -1.79 -1.21
N ASN A 2 12.97 -1.06 -2.31
CA ASN A 2 13.42 0.32 -2.47
C ASN A 2 12.39 1.18 -3.24
N SER A 3 11.16 1.19 -2.75
CA SER A 3 10.06 2.03 -3.23
C SER A 3 10.25 3.50 -2.88
N GLY A 4 9.55 4.39 -3.58
CA GLY A 4 9.57 5.84 -3.37
C GLY A 4 10.43 6.59 -4.37
N ILE A 5 10.80 7.82 -4.02
CA ILE A 5 11.62 8.67 -4.89
C ILE A 5 13.03 8.09 -4.96
N GLN A 6 13.47 7.75 -6.17
CA GLN A 6 14.83 7.26 -6.42
C GLN A 6 15.77 8.39 -6.81
N PHE A 7 15.27 9.33 -7.60
CA PHE A 7 15.97 10.54 -8.03
C PHE A 7 14.92 11.58 -8.41
N ALA A 8 14.94 12.77 -7.82
CA ALA A 8 14.04 13.84 -8.23
C ALA A 8 14.55 15.21 -7.84
N ASP A 9 14.17 16.22 -8.63
CA ASP A 9 14.08 17.61 -8.19
C ASP A 9 12.67 17.85 -7.60
N LEU A 10 12.58 17.94 -6.28
CA LEU A 10 11.30 18.13 -5.57
C LEU A 10 10.72 19.54 -5.72
N GLY A 11 11.50 20.50 -6.24
CA GLY A 11 11.02 21.83 -6.58
C GLY A 11 10.49 21.95 -8.01
N ALA A 12 10.78 20.97 -8.87
CA ALA A 12 10.37 21.00 -10.27
C ALA A 12 8.89 20.66 -10.44
N ALA A 13 8.19 21.42 -11.28
CA ALA A 13 6.81 21.11 -11.65
C ALA A 13 6.75 19.82 -12.48
N VAL A 14 5.88 18.88 -12.09
CA VAL A 14 5.58 17.69 -12.90
C VAL A 14 4.63 18.09 -14.04
N THR A 15 5.07 17.91 -15.28
CA THR A 15 4.30 18.32 -16.47
C THR A 15 3.76 17.13 -17.25
N LYS A 16 4.49 16.02 -17.26
CA LYS A 16 4.05 14.78 -17.90
C LYS A 16 4.73 13.57 -17.27
N ILE A 17 3.92 12.56 -17.03
CA ILE A 17 4.31 11.31 -16.37
C ILE A 17 4.33 10.19 -17.41
N LEU A 18 5.40 9.40 -17.42
CA LEU A 18 5.47 8.12 -18.11
C LEU A 18 5.38 7.00 -17.08
N LEU A 19 4.49 6.03 -17.30
CA LEU A 19 4.37 4.84 -16.44
C LEU A 19 5.08 3.66 -17.11
N SER A 20 5.81 2.87 -16.32
CA SER A 20 6.53 1.69 -16.83
C SER A 20 6.58 0.56 -15.80
N ILE A 21 6.85 -0.66 -16.23
CA ILE A 21 7.21 -1.74 -15.29
C ILE A 21 8.70 -1.59 -14.93
N ASP A 22 9.55 -1.74 -15.95
CA ASP A 22 11.00 -1.58 -15.86
C ASP A 22 11.46 -0.30 -16.55
N VAL A 23 12.41 0.41 -15.94
CA VAL A 23 13.10 1.50 -16.63
C VAL A 23 14.18 0.89 -17.52
N THR A 24 13.93 0.88 -18.83
CA THR A 24 14.87 0.43 -19.86
C THR A 24 15.34 1.60 -20.74
N GLN A 25 16.31 1.36 -21.63
CA GLN A 25 16.71 2.38 -22.60
C GLN A 25 15.53 2.82 -23.48
N GLY A 26 14.68 1.89 -23.92
CA GLY A 26 13.50 2.23 -24.72
C GLY A 26 12.49 3.10 -23.96
N VAL A 27 12.30 2.85 -22.66
CA VAL A 27 11.42 3.68 -21.80
C VAL A 27 12.00 5.08 -21.62
N LEU A 28 13.32 5.20 -21.46
CA LEU A 28 13.98 6.51 -21.42
C LEU A 28 13.83 7.26 -22.75
N ASP A 29 14.04 6.58 -23.88
CA ASP A 29 13.91 7.18 -25.21
C ASP A 29 12.46 7.67 -25.44
N GLU A 30 11.47 6.88 -25.01
CA GLU A 30 10.05 7.28 -25.03
C GLU A 30 9.78 8.49 -24.13
N ALA A 31 10.31 8.51 -22.91
CA ALA A 31 10.15 9.63 -21.99
C ALA A 31 10.69 10.93 -22.61
N LEU A 32 11.86 10.87 -23.26
CA LEU A 32 12.46 11.99 -23.98
C LEU A 32 11.61 12.43 -25.18
N GLU A 33 11.17 11.49 -26.01
CA GLU A 33 10.33 11.77 -27.18
C GLU A 33 9.02 12.45 -26.76
N LYS A 34 8.36 11.92 -25.73
CA LYS A 34 7.09 12.45 -25.21
C LYS A 34 7.30 13.67 -24.32
N LYS A 35 8.53 14.04 -23.98
CA LYS A 35 8.86 15.12 -23.02
C LYS A 35 8.22 14.88 -21.64
N ALA A 36 8.22 13.63 -21.19
CA ALA A 36 7.89 13.29 -19.81
C ALA A 36 9.04 13.70 -18.89
N ASN A 37 8.72 14.34 -17.77
CA ASN A 37 9.71 14.76 -16.77
C ASN A 37 9.59 13.98 -15.45
N LEU A 38 8.72 12.97 -15.41
CA LEU A 38 8.63 11.99 -14.35
C LEU A 38 8.39 10.60 -14.97
N ILE A 39 9.18 9.62 -14.56
CA ILE A 39 8.91 8.20 -14.76
C ILE A 39 8.44 7.61 -13.43
N ILE A 40 7.30 6.92 -13.44
CA ILE A 40 6.86 6.07 -12.34
C ILE A 40 6.99 4.61 -12.80
N ALA A 41 7.87 3.86 -12.14
CA ALA A 41 8.14 2.46 -12.47
C ALA A 41 7.64 1.52 -11.37
N HIS A 42 7.24 0.30 -11.72
CA HIS A 42 7.03 -0.77 -10.72
C HIS A 42 8.37 -1.17 -10.10
N HIS A 43 9.32 -1.58 -10.94
CA HIS A 43 10.62 -2.03 -10.49
C HIS A 43 11.59 -0.88 -10.22
N PRO A 44 12.23 -0.86 -9.04
CA PRO A 44 13.22 0.16 -8.72
C PRO A 44 14.46 0.01 -9.61
N LEU A 45 14.81 1.05 -10.39
CA LEU A 45 16.08 1.09 -11.13
C LEU A 45 17.28 1.08 -10.18
N LEU A 46 17.18 1.83 -9.08
CA LEU A 46 18.13 1.78 -7.97
C LEU A 46 17.71 0.70 -6.98
N PHE A 47 17.93 -0.59 -7.26
CA PHE A 47 17.56 -1.63 -6.30
C PHE A 47 18.55 -1.77 -5.13
N SER A 48 19.83 -1.48 -5.37
CA SER A 48 20.90 -1.56 -4.36
C SER A 48 21.64 -0.23 -4.23
N PRO A 49 22.18 0.08 -3.03
CA PRO A 49 22.95 1.31 -2.83
C PRO A 49 24.13 1.41 -3.79
N LEU A 50 24.22 2.51 -4.53
CA LEU A 50 25.34 2.79 -5.43
C LEU A 50 26.42 3.60 -4.72
N LYS A 51 27.68 3.19 -4.89
CA LYS A 51 28.85 3.96 -4.38
C LYS A 51 29.32 5.04 -5.34
N GLN A 52 28.96 4.95 -6.63
CA GLN A 52 29.37 5.90 -7.67
C GLN A 52 28.40 5.88 -8.85
N ILE A 53 28.22 7.03 -9.50
CA ILE A 53 27.41 7.16 -10.72
C ILE A 53 28.31 7.60 -11.87
N THR A 54 28.56 6.70 -12.82
CA THR A 54 29.28 7.01 -14.07
C THR A 54 28.55 6.43 -15.28
N ARG A 55 28.80 7.02 -16.45
CA ARG A 55 28.23 6.53 -17.73
C ARG A 55 28.64 5.08 -18.03
N GLN A 56 29.82 4.65 -17.59
CA GLN A 56 30.34 3.30 -17.87
C GLN A 56 29.70 2.23 -16.98
N LYS A 57 29.40 2.55 -15.72
CA LYS A 57 28.88 1.57 -14.75
C LYS A 57 27.37 1.54 -14.69
N ASN A 58 26.72 2.70 -14.82
CA ASN A 58 25.28 2.83 -14.67
C ASN A 58 24.76 3.73 -15.80
N SER A 59 24.99 3.32 -17.04
CA SER A 59 24.71 4.13 -18.24
C SER A 59 23.29 4.67 -18.26
N LEU A 60 22.29 3.82 -18.02
CA LEU A 60 20.89 4.21 -18.06
C LEU A 60 20.57 5.25 -16.98
N LEU A 61 20.91 4.97 -15.72
CA LEU A 61 20.73 5.92 -14.61
C LEU A 61 21.43 7.25 -14.87
N TYR A 62 22.68 7.20 -15.36
CA TYR A 62 23.43 8.41 -15.72
C TYR A 62 22.64 9.23 -16.74
N GLN A 63 22.10 8.59 -17.77
CA GLN A 63 21.27 9.26 -18.78
C GLN A 63 19.99 9.85 -18.18
N VAL A 64 19.24 9.09 -17.38
CA VAL A 64 18.02 9.58 -16.68
C VAL A 64 18.32 10.85 -15.87
N ILE A 65 19.41 10.83 -15.09
CA ILE A 65 19.83 11.97 -14.27
C ILE A 65 20.22 13.16 -15.15
N THR A 66 21.04 12.95 -16.19
CA THR A 66 21.46 14.04 -17.08
C THR A 66 20.33 14.62 -17.94
N ALA A 67 19.30 13.82 -18.20
CA ALA A 67 18.08 14.24 -18.88
C ALA A 67 17.11 15.00 -17.95
N GLN A 68 17.42 15.10 -16.64
CA GLN A 68 16.57 15.73 -15.63
C GLN A 68 15.16 15.11 -15.55
N ILE A 69 15.08 13.79 -15.76
CA ILE A 69 13.83 13.05 -15.60
C ILE A 69 13.76 12.53 -14.17
N ASN A 70 12.72 12.95 -13.45
CA ASN A 70 12.45 12.44 -12.10
C ASN A 70 12.07 10.95 -12.17
N LEU A 71 12.42 10.18 -11.14
CA LEU A 71 12.17 8.75 -11.06
C LEU A 71 11.58 8.39 -9.70
N LEU A 72 10.38 7.79 -9.75
CA LEU A 72 9.65 7.22 -8.63
C LEU A 72 9.48 5.71 -8.87
N ALA A 73 9.73 4.89 -7.84
CA ALA A 73 9.42 3.47 -7.85
C ALA A 73 8.19 3.17 -6.97
N MET A 74 7.23 2.42 -7.51
CA MET A 74 6.08 1.90 -6.79
C MET A 74 6.11 0.37 -6.88
N HIS A 75 6.94 -0.24 -6.04
CA HIS A 75 7.24 -1.67 -6.08
C HIS A 75 6.35 -2.43 -5.08
N THR A 76 6.94 -3.03 -4.04
CA THR A 76 6.16 -3.83 -3.08
C THR A 76 5.09 -3.03 -2.34
N ASN A 77 5.24 -1.70 -2.23
CA ASN A 77 4.19 -0.85 -1.67
C ASN A 77 2.91 -0.87 -2.52
N TYR A 78 3.02 -0.95 -3.86
CA TYR A 78 1.87 -1.08 -4.74
C TYR A 78 1.31 -2.52 -4.74
N ASP A 79 2.16 -3.54 -4.57
CA ASP A 79 1.70 -4.92 -4.38
C ASP A 79 0.90 -5.11 -3.08
N LEU A 80 1.26 -4.38 -2.03
CA LEU A 80 0.64 -4.40 -0.70
C LEU A 80 -0.65 -3.57 -0.62
N ALA A 81 -0.78 -2.55 -1.47
CA ALA A 81 -1.83 -1.55 -1.38
C ALA A 81 -3.22 -2.15 -1.67
N GLU A 82 -4.24 -1.62 -1.00
CA GLU A 82 -5.63 -1.91 -1.37
C GLU A 82 -5.93 -1.31 -2.75
N GLY A 83 -6.44 -2.14 -3.65
CA GLY A 83 -6.61 -1.76 -5.06
C GLY A 83 -5.32 -1.79 -5.87
N GLY A 84 -4.22 -2.26 -5.29
CA GLY A 84 -2.93 -2.40 -5.96
C GLY A 84 -2.89 -3.51 -7.02
N LEU A 85 -1.68 -3.87 -7.44
CA LEU A 85 -1.46 -4.81 -8.55
C LEU A 85 -2.10 -6.18 -8.32
N ASN A 86 -1.93 -6.75 -7.12
CA ASN A 86 -2.54 -8.01 -6.72
C ASN A 86 -4.08 -7.99 -6.81
N ASP A 87 -4.70 -6.89 -6.36
CA ASP A 87 -6.17 -6.71 -6.45
C ASP A 87 -6.63 -6.57 -7.90
N TYR A 88 -5.89 -5.81 -8.71
CA TYR A 88 -6.19 -5.62 -10.13
C TYR A 88 -6.18 -6.96 -10.89
N VAL A 89 -5.10 -7.74 -10.73
CA VAL A 89 -4.94 -9.04 -11.39
C VAL A 89 -5.97 -10.05 -10.89
N ALA A 90 -6.26 -10.09 -9.59
CA ALA A 90 -7.31 -10.95 -9.03
C ALA A 90 -8.68 -10.64 -9.65
N ASN A 91 -9.03 -9.36 -9.81
CA ASN A 91 -10.27 -8.96 -10.48
C ASN A 91 -10.27 -9.39 -11.96
N LEU A 92 -9.17 -9.20 -12.68
CA LEU A 92 -9.04 -9.63 -14.07
C LEU A 92 -9.32 -11.13 -14.24
N VAL A 93 -8.82 -11.97 -13.33
CA VAL A 93 -9.01 -13.43 -13.40
C VAL A 93 -10.26 -13.95 -12.67
N GLY A 94 -11.08 -13.05 -12.10
CA GLY A 94 -12.35 -13.40 -11.48
C GLY A 94 -12.24 -13.97 -10.06
N ILE A 95 -11.16 -13.68 -9.33
CA ILE A 95 -11.00 -14.07 -7.92
C ILE A 95 -11.61 -12.98 -7.04
N LYS A 96 -12.59 -13.36 -6.21
CA LYS A 96 -13.17 -12.49 -5.19
C LYS A 96 -12.31 -12.54 -3.92
N LYS A 97 -11.60 -11.45 -3.64
CA LYS A 97 -10.74 -11.33 -2.44
C LYS A 97 -11.54 -11.52 -1.16
N ILE A 98 -11.05 -12.41 -0.30
CA ILE A 98 -11.51 -12.59 1.08
C ILE A 98 -10.52 -11.96 2.06
N SER A 99 -9.22 -12.15 1.84
CA SER A 99 -8.14 -11.62 2.69
C SER A 99 -6.82 -11.53 1.91
N PRO A 100 -5.80 -10.81 2.40
CA PRO A 100 -4.46 -10.92 1.85
C PRO A 100 -3.83 -12.29 2.20
N LEU A 101 -2.78 -12.69 1.48
CA LEU A 101 -1.99 -13.88 1.87
C LEU A 101 -1.23 -13.59 3.16
N GLN A 102 -0.58 -12.44 3.23
CA GLN A 102 0.08 -11.93 4.42
C GLN A 102 -0.41 -10.51 4.69
N ASN A 103 -0.97 -10.27 5.87
CA ASN A 103 -1.40 -8.93 6.27
C ASN A 103 -0.21 -7.97 6.33
N SER A 104 -0.45 -6.70 6.02
CA SER A 104 0.51 -5.63 6.29
C SER A 104 0.90 -5.63 7.76
N SER A 105 2.17 -5.34 8.04
CA SER A 105 2.69 -5.11 9.39
C SER A 105 2.44 -3.67 9.89
N GLU A 106 1.86 -2.82 9.05
CA GLU A 106 1.53 -1.44 9.39
C GLU A 106 0.60 -1.40 10.60
N LYS A 107 1.01 -0.62 11.61
CA LYS A 107 0.21 -0.44 12.82
C LYS A 107 -0.95 0.50 12.56
N VAL A 108 -2.03 0.27 13.30
CA VAL A 108 -3.18 1.17 13.34
C VAL A 108 -3.34 1.62 14.78
N PHE A 109 -3.59 2.92 14.97
CA PHE A 109 -3.79 3.52 16.26
C PHE A 109 -5.20 4.07 16.38
N LYS A 110 -5.72 4.06 17.60
CA LYS A 110 -6.82 4.92 18.00
C LYS A 110 -6.19 6.22 18.51
N PHE A 111 -6.48 7.32 17.84
CA PHE A 111 -6.09 8.66 18.24
C PHE A 111 -7.26 9.31 18.95
N ALA A 112 -7.04 9.85 20.15
CA ALA A 112 -8.05 10.58 20.90
C ALA A 112 -7.52 11.96 21.33
N VAL A 113 -8.32 13.01 21.16
CA VAL A 113 -7.98 14.38 21.55
C VAL A 113 -9.16 15.03 22.26
N TYR A 114 -8.87 15.89 23.24
CA TYR A 114 -9.88 16.56 24.07
C TYR A 114 -9.91 18.04 23.71
N VAL A 115 -11.07 18.52 23.26
CA VAL A 115 -11.18 19.82 22.59
C VAL A 115 -12.36 20.62 23.14
N PRO A 116 -12.25 21.94 23.37
CA PRO A 116 -13.42 22.78 23.60
C PRO A 116 -14.48 22.62 22.53
N ILE A 117 -15.76 22.57 22.91
CA ILE A 117 -16.89 22.32 21.99
C ILE A 117 -16.83 23.21 20.73
N GLN A 118 -16.47 24.50 20.90
CA GLN A 118 -16.42 25.49 19.82
C GLN A 118 -15.33 25.21 18.76
N HIS A 119 -14.31 24.42 19.11
CA HIS A 119 -13.17 24.11 18.25
C HIS A 119 -13.20 22.68 17.69
N ALA A 120 -14.10 21.83 18.17
CA ALA A 120 -14.15 20.41 17.82
C ALA A 120 -14.22 20.14 16.32
N ASP A 121 -15.08 20.87 15.59
CA ASP A 121 -15.27 20.67 14.15
C ASP A 121 -14.02 21.05 13.34
N ARG A 122 -13.38 22.16 13.71
CA ARG A 122 -12.13 22.62 13.08
C ARG A 122 -11.00 21.60 13.26
N ILE A 123 -10.87 21.02 14.46
CA ILE A 123 -9.84 20.01 14.73
C ILE A 123 -10.14 18.70 13.99
N SER A 124 -11.38 18.22 14.00
CA SER A 124 -11.80 17.04 13.24
C SER A 124 -11.44 17.16 11.77
N GLN A 125 -11.81 18.28 11.12
CA GLN A 125 -11.47 18.52 9.72
C GLN A 125 -9.95 18.54 9.48
N ALA A 126 -9.18 19.12 10.39
CA ALA A 126 -7.73 19.20 10.28
C ALA A 126 -7.08 17.80 10.36
N ILE A 127 -7.46 16.99 11.35
CA ILE A 127 -6.91 15.64 11.51
C ILE A 127 -7.36 14.68 10.39
N PHE A 128 -8.58 14.84 9.85
CA PHE A 128 -9.03 14.05 8.71
C PHE A 128 -8.25 14.38 7.44
N LYS A 129 -8.00 15.67 7.17
CA LYS A 129 -7.14 16.10 6.06
C LYS A 129 -5.72 15.58 6.19
N ALA A 130 -5.22 15.46 7.42
CA ALA A 130 -3.91 14.88 7.73
C ALA A 130 -3.86 13.35 7.63
N GLY A 131 -5.00 12.67 7.39
CA GLY A 131 -5.05 11.23 7.10
C GLY A 131 -5.81 10.37 8.11
N ALA A 132 -6.28 10.94 9.23
CA ALA A 132 -7.08 10.20 10.20
C ALA A 132 -8.48 9.83 9.67
N GLY A 133 -9.11 8.84 10.28
CA GLY A 133 -10.51 8.49 10.05
C GLY A 133 -10.79 7.68 8.79
N LYS A 134 -9.78 7.01 8.21
CA LYS A 134 -9.96 6.10 7.06
C LYS A 134 -10.20 4.66 7.53
N ILE A 135 -11.37 4.11 7.22
CA ILE A 135 -11.73 2.70 7.47
C ILE A 135 -12.37 2.12 6.20
N GLY A 136 -11.65 1.26 5.50
CA GLY A 136 -12.09 0.72 4.21
C GLY A 136 -12.46 1.84 3.25
N LYS A 137 -13.71 1.86 2.79
CA LYS A 137 -14.24 2.89 1.86
C LYS A 137 -14.81 4.13 2.55
N TYR A 138 -14.73 4.23 3.87
CA TYR A 138 -15.23 5.38 4.64
C TYR A 138 -14.07 6.28 5.04
N THR A 139 -14.29 7.59 4.93
CA THR A 139 -13.37 8.64 5.38
C THR A 139 -14.05 9.46 6.48
N GLU A 140 -13.27 10.30 7.19
CA GLU A 140 -13.79 11.18 8.25
C GLU A 140 -14.49 10.43 9.39
N THR A 141 -14.10 9.17 9.63
CA THR A 141 -14.69 8.35 10.70
C THR A 141 -14.18 8.79 12.06
N SER A 142 -15.09 9.13 12.96
CA SER A 142 -14.77 9.50 14.34
C SER A 142 -15.94 9.15 15.27
N PHE A 143 -15.66 9.12 16.57
CA PHE A 143 -16.65 9.05 17.61
C PHE A 143 -16.39 10.18 18.61
N ASN A 144 -17.45 10.85 19.04
CA ASN A 144 -17.37 12.05 19.87
C ASN A 144 -18.11 11.83 21.19
N ILE A 145 -17.45 12.18 22.30
CA ILE A 145 -18.02 12.06 23.65
C ILE A 145 -17.91 13.41 24.33
N ALA A 146 -19.03 13.98 24.74
CA ALA A 146 -19.04 15.17 25.59
C ALA A 146 -18.60 14.81 27.01
N GLY A 147 -17.76 15.65 27.61
CA GLY A 147 -17.26 15.48 28.96
C GLY A 147 -16.81 16.80 29.58
N GLN A 148 -16.27 16.72 30.79
CA GLN A 148 -15.73 17.87 31.51
C GLN A 148 -14.24 17.64 31.74
N GLY A 149 -13.41 18.53 31.18
CA GLY A 149 -11.98 18.59 31.43
C GLY A 149 -11.70 19.44 32.66
N THR A 150 -10.69 19.07 33.46
CA THR A 150 -10.20 19.92 34.56
C THR A 150 -8.70 20.11 34.45
N PHE A 151 -8.24 21.33 34.69
CA PHE A 151 -6.82 21.65 34.75
C PHE A 151 -6.58 22.80 35.72
N LYS A 152 -5.32 22.97 36.13
CA LYS A 152 -4.90 24.05 37.03
C LYS A 152 -3.63 24.67 36.46
N PRO A 153 -3.70 25.85 35.80
CA PRO A 153 -2.52 26.49 35.23
C PRO A 153 -1.50 26.82 36.33
N THR A 154 -0.22 26.58 36.06
CA THR A 154 0.90 26.87 36.98
C THR A 154 1.66 28.11 36.55
N ASP A 155 2.54 28.61 37.42
CA ASP A 155 3.45 29.71 37.08
C ASP A 155 4.23 29.39 35.79
N GLY A 156 4.29 30.36 34.87
CA GLY A 156 4.96 30.20 33.57
C GLY A 156 4.07 29.67 32.44
N THR A 157 2.79 29.39 32.67
CA THR A 157 1.83 29.02 31.62
C THR A 157 1.07 30.23 31.05
N ASN A 158 0.65 30.17 29.78
CA ASN A 158 -0.24 31.14 29.17
C ASN A 158 -1.58 30.48 28.81
N PRO A 159 -2.47 30.23 29.79
CA PRO A 159 -3.66 29.44 29.56
C PRO A 159 -4.63 30.12 28.59
N PHE A 160 -5.12 29.37 27.60
CA PHE A 160 -6.16 29.84 26.69
C PHE A 160 -7.48 30.16 27.43
N ILE A 161 -7.79 29.39 28.50
CA ILE A 161 -8.93 29.58 29.39
C ILE A 161 -8.43 29.53 30.84
N GLY A 162 -8.85 30.49 31.66
CA GLY A 162 -8.68 30.46 33.12
C GLY A 162 -7.55 31.28 33.70
N LYS A 163 -7.30 31.10 35.01
CA LYS A 163 -6.29 31.85 35.78
C LYS A 163 -5.23 30.96 36.42
N ILE A 164 -4.00 31.48 36.51
CA ILE A 164 -2.89 30.82 37.20
C ILE A 164 -3.25 30.56 38.67
N GLY A 165 -3.05 29.33 39.12
CA GLY A 165 -3.29 28.93 40.51
C GLY A 165 -4.73 28.57 40.85
N GLU A 166 -5.67 28.68 39.92
CA GLU A 166 -7.09 28.31 40.08
C GLU A 166 -7.42 27.05 39.25
N ARG A 167 -8.29 26.18 39.77
CA ARG A 167 -8.77 25.03 38.97
C ARG A 167 -9.85 25.52 38.03
N GLU A 168 -9.71 25.17 36.77
CA GLU A 168 -10.71 25.41 35.74
C GLU A 168 -11.45 24.11 35.42
N GLU A 169 -12.70 24.26 35.04
CA GLU A 169 -13.58 23.20 34.56
C GLU A 169 -14.19 23.64 33.23
N VAL A 170 -13.99 22.87 32.17
CA VAL A 170 -14.41 23.24 30.81
C VAL A 170 -15.18 22.09 30.19
N GLU A 171 -16.29 22.40 29.52
CA GLU A 171 -16.98 21.42 28.68
C GLU A 171 -16.17 21.15 27.41
N GLU A 172 -15.83 19.88 27.21
CA GLU A 172 -14.98 19.42 26.12
C GLU A 172 -15.63 18.25 25.38
N ILE A 173 -15.21 18.07 24.13
CA ILE A 173 -15.49 16.87 23.35
C ILE A 173 -14.20 16.07 23.25
N LYS A 174 -14.25 14.81 23.70
CA LYS A 174 -13.28 13.80 23.31
C LYS A 174 -13.62 13.34 21.91
N ILE A 175 -12.77 13.67 20.95
CA ILE A 175 -12.82 13.21 19.57
C ILE A 175 -11.90 12.01 19.46
N GLU A 176 -12.39 10.86 19.00
CA GLU A 176 -11.57 9.68 18.79
C GLU A 176 -11.75 9.07 17.40
N THR A 177 -10.64 8.77 16.74
CA THR A 177 -10.59 8.32 15.36
C THR A 177 -9.49 7.27 15.17
N VAL A 178 -9.49 6.57 14.04
CA VAL A 178 -8.39 5.67 13.67
C VAL A 178 -7.34 6.41 12.87
N VAL A 179 -6.08 6.02 12.98
CA VAL A 179 -4.99 6.57 12.18
C VAL A 179 -3.97 5.48 11.87
N SER A 180 -3.45 5.49 10.65
CA SER A 180 -2.38 4.58 10.23
C SER A 180 -1.05 5.02 10.82
N GLU A 181 -0.07 4.12 10.91
CA GLU A 181 1.28 4.48 11.38
C GLU A 181 1.93 5.57 10.54
N ARG A 182 1.77 5.54 9.21
CA ARG A 182 2.35 6.54 8.30
C ARG A 182 1.77 7.94 8.46
N ASP A 183 0.50 8.05 8.88
CA ASP A 183 -0.20 9.33 8.99
C ASP A 183 -0.14 9.89 10.42
N LEU A 184 0.27 9.08 11.41
CA LEU A 184 0.20 9.43 12.84
C LEU A 184 0.96 10.71 13.19
N GLU A 185 2.20 10.86 12.73
CA GLU A 185 3.03 12.04 13.03
C GLU A 185 2.42 13.31 12.42
N SER A 186 1.97 13.23 11.16
CA SER A 186 1.29 14.34 10.49
C SER A 186 0.00 14.74 11.20
N VAL A 187 -0.79 13.75 11.66
CA VAL A 187 -2.02 13.98 12.41
C VAL A 187 -1.75 14.66 13.75
N ILE A 188 -0.74 14.20 14.49
CA ILE A 188 -0.33 14.82 15.77
C ILE A 188 0.11 16.27 15.54
N GLN A 189 0.95 16.51 14.53
CA GLN A 189 1.46 17.86 14.26
C GLN A 189 0.34 18.82 13.87
N VAL A 190 -0.51 18.44 12.93
CA VAL A 190 -1.66 19.26 12.50
C VAL A 190 -2.66 19.47 13.63
N MET A 191 -2.88 18.46 14.48
CA MET A 191 -3.70 18.62 15.68
C MET A 191 -3.12 19.70 16.59
N LYS A 192 -1.82 19.62 16.94
CA LYS A 192 -1.15 20.61 17.80
C LYS A 192 -1.23 22.02 17.22
N ASP A 193 -0.92 22.18 15.94
CA ASP A 193 -0.93 23.49 15.26
C ASP A 193 -2.33 24.11 15.17
N THR A 194 -3.38 23.27 15.19
CA THR A 194 -4.77 23.71 15.08
C THR A 194 -5.45 23.88 16.45
N HIS A 195 -4.92 23.25 17.49
CA HIS A 195 -5.52 23.23 18.81
C HIS A 195 -5.49 24.61 19.49
N PRO A 196 -6.57 25.03 20.20
CA PRO A 196 -6.56 26.32 20.90
C PRO A 196 -5.62 26.37 22.11
N TYR A 197 -5.29 25.22 22.69
CA TYR A 197 -4.40 25.11 23.85
C TYR A 197 -2.94 25.03 23.41
N GLU A 198 -2.06 25.65 24.20
CA GLU A 198 -0.60 25.60 24.03
C GLU A 198 -0.06 24.16 24.10
N GLU A 199 -0.55 23.37 25.05
CA GLU A 199 -0.20 21.95 25.23
C GLU A 199 -1.47 21.10 25.22
N PRO A 200 -1.90 20.59 24.06
CA PRO A 200 -3.10 19.76 23.94
C PRO A 200 -2.93 18.39 24.58
N ALA A 201 -3.93 17.94 25.34
CA ALA A 201 -4.00 16.56 25.81
C ALA A 201 -4.50 15.65 24.67
N PHE A 202 -3.79 14.56 24.42
CA PHE A 202 -4.19 13.53 23.47
C PHE A 202 -3.62 12.16 23.86
N ASP A 203 -4.28 11.11 23.40
CA ASP A 203 -3.90 9.72 23.63
C ASP A 203 -3.72 8.98 22.30
N VAL A 204 -2.76 8.05 22.28
CA VAL A 204 -2.50 7.17 21.15
C VAL A 204 -2.51 5.73 21.66
N TYR A 205 -3.48 4.93 21.21
CA TYR A 205 -3.59 3.52 21.58
C TYR A 205 -3.31 2.63 20.37
N GLU A 206 -2.29 1.78 20.43
CA GLU A 206 -2.06 0.77 19.40
C GLU A 206 -3.23 -0.22 19.38
N LEU A 207 -3.90 -0.34 18.23
CA LEU A 207 -4.98 -1.28 18.02
C LEU A 207 -4.42 -2.61 17.51
N LYS A 208 -4.72 -3.69 18.23
CA LYS A 208 -4.42 -5.07 17.79
C LYS A 208 -5.41 -5.54 16.72
N THR A 209 -5.44 -4.84 15.60
CA THR A 209 -6.25 -5.19 14.42
C THR A 209 -5.34 -5.76 13.33
N LYS A 210 -5.91 -6.57 12.45
CA LYS A 210 -5.21 -7.03 11.25
C LYS A 210 -5.67 -6.17 10.08
N PRO A 211 -4.77 -5.45 9.39
CA PRO A 211 -5.13 -4.71 8.19
C PRO A 211 -5.80 -5.63 7.16
N SER A 212 -6.83 -5.12 6.48
CA SER A 212 -7.51 -5.82 5.38
C SER A 212 -6.66 -5.92 4.11
N TYR A 213 -5.53 -5.22 4.06
CA TYR A 213 -4.56 -5.19 2.97
C TYR A 213 -3.24 -5.83 3.38
N GLY A 214 -2.39 -6.07 2.38
CA GLY A 214 -1.19 -6.88 2.52
C GLY A 214 -0.85 -7.56 1.20
N ILE A 215 0.17 -8.41 1.21
CA ILE A 215 0.72 -8.99 -0.02
C ILE A 215 -0.11 -10.20 -0.44
N GLY A 216 -0.36 -10.28 -1.74
CA GLY A 216 -1.13 -11.34 -2.37
C GLY A 216 -2.61 -11.37 -1.97
N ILE A 217 -3.35 -12.23 -2.63
CA ILE A 217 -4.79 -12.44 -2.48
C ILE A 217 -5.06 -13.87 -2.05
N PHE A 218 -5.92 -14.04 -1.06
CA PHE A 218 -6.67 -15.26 -0.83
C PHE A 218 -8.14 -14.97 -1.07
N GLY A 219 -8.76 -15.76 -1.94
CA GLY A 219 -10.13 -15.54 -2.34
C GLY A 219 -10.78 -16.78 -2.93
N GLU A 220 -11.95 -16.57 -3.50
CA GLU A 220 -12.71 -17.64 -4.16
C GLU A 220 -13.15 -17.21 -5.56
N ILE A 221 -13.27 -18.20 -6.45
CA ILE A 221 -13.98 -18.07 -7.72
C ILE A 221 -15.44 -18.49 -7.57
N ASP A 222 -16.31 -18.01 -8.47
CA ASP A 222 -17.77 -18.16 -8.34
C ASP A 222 -18.27 -19.59 -8.33
N LYS A 223 -17.61 -20.48 -9.08
CA LYS A 223 -17.99 -21.88 -9.22
C LYS A 223 -16.76 -22.75 -9.12
N GLU A 224 -16.94 -23.93 -8.55
CA GLU A 224 -15.92 -24.96 -8.53
C GLU A 224 -15.66 -25.47 -9.97
N VAL A 225 -14.39 -25.49 -10.38
CA VAL A 225 -13.98 -25.81 -11.76
C VAL A 225 -12.76 -26.73 -11.80
N GLU A 226 -12.55 -27.37 -12.95
CA GLU A 226 -11.34 -28.13 -13.23
C GLU A 226 -10.12 -27.21 -13.29
N ILE A 227 -9.04 -27.60 -12.61
CA ILE A 227 -7.81 -26.80 -12.52
C ILE A 227 -7.22 -26.47 -13.90
N SER A 228 -7.21 -27.42 -14.83
CA SER A 228 -6.70 -27.21 -16.19
C SER A 228 -7.52 -26.18 -16.96
N LYS A 229 -8.86 -26.18 -16.75
CA LYS A 229 -9.76 -25.23 -17.43
C LYS A 229 -9.51 -23.82 -16.91
N PHE A 230 -9.43 -23.65 -15.59
CA PHE A 230 -9.15 -22.34 -15.00
C PHE A 230 -7.74 -21.85 -15.32
N SER A 231 -6.74 -22.74 -15.36
CA SER A 231 -5.37 -22.38 -15.73
C SER A 231 -5.30 -21.79 -17.14
N LEU A 232 -6.04 -22.37 -18.10
CA LEU A 232 -6.16 -21.82 -19.45
C LEU A 232 -6.92 -20.49 -19.47
N GLU A 233 -7.95 -20.34 -18.65
CA GLU A 233 -8.67 -19.07 -18.50
C GLU A 233 -7.75 -17.96 -17.96
N VAL A 234 -6.97 -18.25 -16.92
CA VAL A 234 -5.95 -17.34 -16.37
C VAL A 234 -4.93 -16.97 -17.46
N LYS A 235 -4.39 -17.95 -18.19
CA LYS A 235 -3.48 -17.69 -19.31
C LYS A 235 -4.08 -16.72 -20.33
N ASN A 236 -5.33 -16.93 -20.72
CA ASN A 236 -5.99 -16.10 -21.73
C ASN A 236 -6.29 -14.69 -21.21
N ARG A 237 -6.81 -14.57 -19.98
CA ARG A 237 -7.14 -13.28 -19.36
C ARG A 237 -5.89 -12.44 -19.09
N LEU A 238 -4.81 -13.08 -18.67
CA LEU A 238 -3.51 -12.42 -18.49
C LEU A 238 -2.71 -12.30 -19.79
N GLN A 239 -3.22 -12.83 -20.92
CA GLN A 239 -2.51 -12.89 -22.19
C GLN A 239 -1.08 -13.42 -22.04
N ALA A 240 -0.90 -14.43 -21.19
CA ALA A 240 0.41 -14.97 -20.84
C ALA A 240 0.98 -15.82 -21.99
N HIS A 241 2.27 -15.72 -22.24
CA HIS A 241 2.92 -16.43 -23.35
C HIS A 241 2.83 -17.94 -23.14
N TYR A 242 3.22 -18.39 -21.95
CA TYR A 242 3.04 -19.74 -21.47
C TYR A 242 2.72 -19.74 -19.97
N ILE A 243 2.29 -20.90 -19.48
CA ILE A 243 2.05 -21.16 -18.06
C ILE A 243 2.62 -22.54 -17.73
N ARG A 244 3.06 -22.75 -16.49
CA ARG A 244 3.46 -24.06 -15.98
C ARG A 244 2.53 -24.46 -14.85
N LEU A 245 1.76 -25.53 -15.05
CA LEU A 245 0.91 -26.09 -14.00
C LEU A 245 1.67 -27.18 -13.24
N ILE A 246 2.01 -26.89 -11.99
CA ILE A 246 2.52 -27.85 -11.02
C ILE A 246 1.31 -28.50 -10.34
N LYS A 247 0.95 -29.68 -10.82
CA LYS A 247 -0.17 -30.45 -10.29
C LYS A 247 0.29 -31.35 -9.14
N SER A 248 -0.34 -31.19 -8.00
CA SER A 248 -0.08 -31.92 -6.76
C SER A 248 -1.26 -32.83 -6.39
N ASN A 249 -2.46 -32.52 -6.87
CA ASN A 249 -3.66 -33.35 -6.73
C ASN A 249 -4.60 -33.15 -7.95
N GLU A 250 -5.69 -33.93 -7.98
CA GLU A 250 -6.71 -33.92 -9.04
C GLU A 250 -8.01 -33.23 -8.62
N GLN A 251 -8.00 -32.50 -7.49
CA GLN A 251 -9.21 -31.86 -6.99
C GLN A 251 -9.60 -30.67 -7.87
N LYS A 252 -10.91 -30.42 -7.93
CA LYS A 252 -11.41 -29.18 -8.48
C LYS A 252 -11.02 -28.03 -7.56
N ILE A 253 -11.03 -26.82 -8.12
CA ILE A 253 -10.62 -25.62 -7.42
C ILE A 253 -11.80 -24.67 -7.21
N LYS A 254 -11.80 -24.02 -6.05
CA LYS A 254 -12.68 -22.90 -5.72
C LYS A 254 -11.94 -21.81 -4.95
N ARG A 255 -11.08 -22.19 -4.01
CA ARG A 255 -10.26 -21.29 -3.20
C ARG A 255 -8.92 -21.08 -3.89
N VAL A 256 -8.62 -19.83 -4.20
CA VAL A 256 -7.46 -19.45 -4.99
C VAL A 256 -6.60 -18.47 -4.20
N ALA A 257 -5.32 -18.76 -4.14
CA ALA A 257 -4.29 -17.84 -3.72
C ALA A 257 -3.63 -17.21 -4.96
N LEU A 258 -3.28 -15.93 -4.90
CA LEU A 258 -2.60 -15.22 -5.98
C LEU A 258 -1.54 -14.29 -5.41
N CYS A 259 -0.36 -14.26 -6.01
CA CYS A 259 0.66 -13.24 -5.78
C CYS A 259 1.31 -12.89 -7.11
N THR A 260 1.20 -11.64 -7.55
CA THR A 260 1.91 -11.15 -8.74
C THR A 260 3.42 -11.16 -8.52
N GLY A 261 4.20 -11.19 -9.60
CA GLY A 261 5.65 -11.28 -9.56
C GLY A 261 6.13 -12.59 -8.97
N GLY A 262 7.26 -12.55 -8.26
CA GLY A 262 7.89 -13.73 -7.66
C GLY A 262 7.35 -14.09 -6.27
N GLY A 263 6.37 -14.99 -6.20
CA GLY A 263 5.70 -15.38 -4.96
C GLY A 263 6.19 -16.70 -4.34
N SER A 264 7.34 -17.22 -4.77
CA SER A 264 7.90 -18.50 -4.30
C SER A 264 8.04 -18.60 -2.77
N SER A 265 8.40 -17.49 -2.10
CA SER A 265 8.58 -17.43 -0.66
C SER A 265 7.28 -17.60 0.15
N LEU A 266 6.12 -17.39 -0.48
CA LEU A 266 4.80 -17.46 0.17
C LEU A 266 4.19 -18.87 0.14
N LEU A 267 4.83 -19.86 -0.50
CA LEU A 267 4.28 -21.20 -0.70
C LEU A 267 3.79 -21.85 0.62
N GLU A 268 4.60 -21.78 1.67
CA GLU A 268 4.28 -22.33 3.00
C GLU A 268 3.14 -21.59 3.70
N GLN A 269 2.96 -20.31 3.41
CA GLN A 269 1.86 -19.53 3.97
C GLN A 269 0.55 -19.83 3.24
N VAL A 270 0.62 -20.02 1.93
CA VAL A 270 -0.52 -20.40 1.10
C VAL A 270 -1.03 -21.79 1.46
N SER A 271 -0.14 -22.77 1.68
CA SER A 271 -0.54 -24.13 2.05
C SER A 271 -1.33 -24.18 3.38
N ARG A 272 -1.06 -23.26 4.30
CA ARG A 272 -1.79 -23.13 5.59
C ARG A 272 -3.16 -22.47 5.46
N LYS A 273 -3.45 -21.81 4.33
CA LYS A 273 -4.74 -21.17 4.05
C LYS A 273 -5.74 -22.10 3.34
N ASP A 274 -5.37 -23.37 3.13
CA ASP A 274 -6.22 -24.36 2.47
C ASP A 274 -6.66 -23.86 1.07
N ALA A 275 -5.70 -23.33 0.30
CA ALA A 275 -5.93 -22.92 -1.08
C ALA A 275 -5.87 -24.15 -2.00
N ASP A 276 -6.77 -24.22 -2.97
CA ASP A 276 -6.82 -25.34 -3.93
C ASP A 276 -5.81 -25.11 -5.08
N LEU A 277 -5.54 -23.84 -5.39
CA LEU A 277 -4.57 -23.38 -6.38
C LEU A 277 -3.84 -22.13 -5.90
N TYR A 278 -2.52 -22.08 -6.09
CA TYR A 278 -1.70 -20.88 -5.96
C TYR A 278 -1.23 -20.36 -7.32
N ILE A 279 -1.53 -19.12 -7.66
CA ILE A 279 -1.10 -18.46 -8.90
C ILE A 279 0.03 -17.47 -8.57
N THR A 280 1.18 -17.61 -9.21
CA THR A 280 2.30 -16.67 -9.06
C THR A 280 3.30 -16.78 -10.22
N GLY A 281 4.38 -16.01 -10.21
CA GLY A 281 5.54 -16.15 -11.09
C GLY A 281 6.77 -16.70 -10.37
N ASP A 282 7.83 -16.96 -11.13
CA ASP A 282 9.15 -17.37 -10.65
C ASP A 282 9.12 -18.55 -9.67
N ILE A 283 8.62 -19.71 -10.10
CA ILE A 283 8.71 -20.96 -9.32
C ILE A 283 9.97 -21.76 -9.72
N PRO A 284 11.00 -21.85 -8.84
CA PRO A 284 12.13 -22.75 -9.04
C PRO A 284 11.74 -24.22 -8.89
N TYR A 285 12.59 -25.09 -9.41
CA TYR A 285 12.40 -26.54 -9.37
C TYR A 285 12.14 -27.08 -7.95
N HIS A 286 12.95 -26.69 -6.95
CA HIS A 286 12.77 -27.18 -5.59
C HIS A 286 11.48 -26.66 -4.93
N THR A 287 11.05 -25.43 -5.25
CA THR A 287 9.75 -24.91 -4.81
C THR A 287 8.60 -25.69 -5.43
N ALA A 288 8.70 -26.08 -6.71
CA ALA A 288 7.73 -26.95 -7.36
C ALA A 288 7.64 -28.35 -6.72
N LEU A 289 8.78 -28.96 -6.36
CA LEU A 289 8.78 -30.22 -5.61
C LEU A 289 8.12 -30.06 -4.23
N ARG A 290 8.44 -28.96 -3.54
CA ARG A 290 7.84 -28.66 -2.23
C ARG A 290 6.33 -28.47 -2.32
N ALA A 291 5.83 -27.82 -3.37
CA ALA A 291 4.40 -27.68 -3.62
C ALA A 291 3.70 -29.04 -3.74
N LYS A 292 4.35 -30.02 -4.40
CA LYS A 292 3.87 -31.40 -4.50
C LYS A 292 3.82 -32.10 -3.14
N GLU A 293 4.86 -31.96 -2.33
CA GLU A 293 4.88 -32.52 -0.97
C GLU A 293 3.77 -31.95 -0.08
N LEU A 294 3.47 -30.66 -0.25
CA LEU A 294 2.40 -29.97 0.47
C LEU A 294 0.99 -30.29 -0.07
N GLY A 295 0.89 -31.01 -1.21
CA GLY A 295 -0.38 -31.26 -1.88
C GLY A 295 -1.02 -30.02 -2.50
N LEU A 296 -0.29 -28.90 -2.62
CA LEU A 296 -0.78 -27.62 -3.14
C LEU A 296 -0.52 -27.54 -4.64
N ASN A 297 -1.57 -27.32 -5.44
CA ASN A 297 -1.39 -27.05 -6.86
C ASN A 297 -0.86 -25.61 -7.06
N VAL A 298 0.07 -25.44 -8.00
CA VAL A 298 0.65 -24.13 -8.31
C VAL A 298 0.57 -23.88 -9.81
N LEU A 299 0.11 -22.71 -10.20
CA LEU A 299 0.13 -22.22 -11.57
C LEU A 299 1.17 -21.10 -11.65
N ASP A 300 2.29 -21.41 -12.28
CA ASP A 300 3.33 -20.43 -12.59
C ASP A 300 2.98 -19.73 -13.91
N VAL A 301 2.74 -18.42 -13.83
CA VAL A 301 2.35 -17.54 -14.95
C VAL A 301 3.48 -16.55 -15.27
N GLU A 302 4.72 -16.84 -14.86
CA GLU A 302 5.89 -15.97 -15.04
C GLU A 302 5.78 -14.58 -14.39
N HIS A 303 6.92 -13.97 -14.09
CA HIS A 303 6.96 -12.68 -13.39
C HIS A 303 6.26 -11.58 -14.19
N PHE A 304 6.74 -11.36 -15.41
CA PHE A 304 6.27 -10.27 -16.28
C PHE A 304 4.78 -10.41 -16.61
N ASP A 305 4.31 -11.62 -16.89
CA ASP A 305 2.94 -11.84 -17.35
C ASP A 305 1.89 -11.63 -16.25
N THR A 306 2.30 -11.66 -14.97
CA THR A 306 1.45 -11.26 -13.85
C THR A 306 1.55 -9.78 -13.51
N GLU A 307 2.68 -9.12 -13.78
CA GLU A 307 2.89 -7.72 -13.37
C GLU A 307 2.70 -6.68 -14.47
N LYS A 308 2.63 -7.10 -15.74
CA LYS A 308 2.51 -6.16 -16.87
C LYS A 308 1.32 -5.21 -16.82
N PHE A 309 0.34 -5.56 -15.99
CA PHE A 309 -0.84 -4.78 -15.70
C PHE A 309 -0.59 -3.57 -14.79
N PHE A 310 0.61 -3.43 -14.19
CA PHE A 310 0.97 -2.28 -13.35
C PHE A 310 0.64 -0.93 -14.01
N VAL A 311 1.03 -0.78 -15.28
CA VAL A 311 0.82 0.48 -16.03
C VAL A 311 -0.67 0.80 -16.15
N GLU A 312 -1.49 -0.18 -16.52
CA GLU A 312 -2.93 -0.01 -16.68
C GLU A 312 -3.61 0.24 -15.34
N ALA A 313 -3.29 -0.57 -14.33
CA ALA A 313 -3.84 -0.49 -12.98
C ALA A 313 -3.57 0.88 -12.32
N LEU A 314 -2.34 1.39 -12.45
CA LEU A 314 -1.97 2.69 -11.90
C LEU A 314 -2.55 3.84 -12.73
N TYR A 315 -2.57 3.72 -14.07
CA TYR A 315 -3.15 4.72 -14.94
C TYR A 315 -4.64 4.97 -14.59
N GLU A 316 -5.44 3.91 -14.44
CA GLU A 316 -6.84 4.03 -14.05
C GLU A 316 -7.07 4.70 -12.70
N GLN A 317 -6.09 4.66 -11.79
CA GLN A 317 -6.17 5.33 -10.50
C GLN A 317 -5.78 6.80 -10.58
N LEU A 318 -4.80 7.15 -11.40
CA LEU A 318 -4.29 8.51 -11.53
C LEU A 318 -5.23 9.44 -12.30
N ILE A 319 -6.11 8.91 -13.16
CA ILE A 319 -7.04 9.71 -13.97
C ILE A 319 -8.42 9.92 -13.31
N LYS A 320 -8.65 9.36 -12.12
CA LYS A 320 -9.88 9.55 -11.33
C LYS A 320 -9.82 10.84 -10.53
#